data_AF-A0A9Q3V3X1-F1
#
_entry.id   AF-A0A9Q3V3X1-F1
#
_cell.length_a   1.000
_cell.length_b   1.000
_cell.length_c   1.000
_cell.angle_alpha   90.00
_cell.angle_beta   90.00
_cell.angle_gamma   90.00
#
_symmetry.space_group_name_H-M   'P 1'
#
loop_
_entity.id
_entity.type
_entity.pdbx_description
1 polymer ?
#
loop_
_entity_poly.entity_id
_entity_poly.type
_entity_poly.pdbx_seq_one_letter_code
_entity_poly.pdbx_strand_id
1 'polypeptide(L)' 'MRVNLWYDDGRHIWGYFEDNKFRLWDENSKYIWGECISDRIQLWTDDNQYIWGNLENNEIKLWDEKENFIFGKIDK' A
#
# COMPACT_ATOMS: atom_id res chain seq x y z
N MET A 1 1.93 -9.09 -9.34
CA MET A 1 1.20 -8.00 -10.05
C MET A 1 1.79 -6.66 -9.63
N ARG A 2 1.81 -5.64 -10.49
CA ARG A 2 2.38 -4.32 -10.15
C ARG A 2 1.38 -3.53 -9.31
N VAL A 3 1.88 -2.74 -8.38
CA VAL A 3 1.08 -1.87 -7.52
C VAL A 3 1.60 -0.45 -7.69
N ASN A 4 0.71 0.49 -7.92
CA ASN A 4 1.00 1.93 -7.92
C ASN A 4 -0.04 2.63 -7.05
N LEU A 5 0.43 3.41 -6.09
CA LEU A 5 -0.37 4.14 -5.10
C LEU A 5 0.10 5.58 -4.98
N TRP A 6 -0.81 6.48 -4.69
CA TRP A 6 -0.55 7.90 -4.56
C TRP A 6 -1.17 8.45 -3.29
N TYR A 7 -0.47 9.39 -2.66
CA TYR A 7 -1.07 10.35 -1.74
C TYR A 7 -1.76 11.47 -2.53
N ASP A 8 -2.69 12.18 -1.91
CA ASP A 8 -3.36 13.34 -2.52
C ASP A 8 -2.39 14.47 -2.91
N ASP A 9 -1.24 14.55 -2.24
CA ASP A 9 -0.19 15.54 -2.52
C ASP A 9 0.76 15.12 -3.67
N GLY A 10 0.53 13.97 -4.29
CA GLY A 10 1.28 13.48 -5.43
C GLY A 10 2.48 12.59 -5.09
N ARG A 11 2.81 12.37 -3.81
CA ARG A 11 3.82 11.38 -3.42
C ARG A 11 3.39 10.00 -3.90
N HIS A 12 4.35 9.23 -4.42
CA HIS A 12 4.11 7.93 -5.03
C HIS A 12 4.70 6.77 -4.22
N ILE A 13 3.95 5.67 -4.14
CA ILE A 13 4.38 4.37 -3.63
C ILE A 13 4.18 3.35 -4.74
N TRP A 14 5.18 2.51 -4.98
CA TRP A 14 5.12 1.46 -5.99
C TRP A 14 5.60 0.13 -5.46
N GLY A 15 5.24 -0.95 -6.16
CA GLY A 15 5.84 -2.24 -5.90
C GLY A 15 5.02 -3.39 -6.46
N TYR A 16 4.87 -4.44 -5.67
CA TYR A 16 4.29 -5.69 -6.10
C TYR A 16 3.34 -6.29 -5.07
N PHE A 17 2.31 -6.94 -5.60
CA PHE A 17 1.40 -7.79 -4.85
C PHE A 17 1.45 -9.21 -5.42
N GLU A 18 1.79 -10.19 -4.58
CA GLU A 18 1.95 -11.60 -4.93
C GLU A 18 1.69 -12.46 -3.68
N ASP A 19 0.99 -13.59 -3.83
CA ASP A 19 0.66 -14.52 -2.74
C ASP A 19 0.07 -13.83 -1.50
N ASN A 20 -0.88 -12.92 -1.72
CA ASN A 20 -1.51 -12.09 -0.69
C ASN A 20 -0.56 -11.16 0.07
N LYS A 21 0.67 -10.95 -0.42
CA LYS A 21 1.67 -10.08 0.23
C LYS A 21 2.00 -8.87 -0.61
N PHE A 22 2.16 -7.74 0.06
CA PHE A 22 2.65 -6.50 -0.51
C PHE A 22 4.15 -6.35 -0.26
N ARG A 23 4.87 -5.88 -1.28
CA ARG A 23 6.24 -5.38 -1.18
C ARG A 23 6.29 -4.07 -1.94
N LEU A 24 6.39 -2.96 -1.22
CA LEU A 24 6.24 -1.62 -1.75
C LEU A 24 7.42 -0.74 -1.31
N TRP A 25 7.63 0.35 -2.04
CA TRP A 25 8.63 1.37 -1.78
C TRP A 25 8.04 2.75 -2.03
N ASP A 26 8.41 3.72 -1.19
CA ASP A 26 8.16 5.14 -1.46
C ASP A 26 9.34 5.79 -2.22
N GLU A 27 9.17 7.06 -2.59
CA GLU A 27 10.18 7.86 -3.29
C GLU A 27 11.53 7.97 -2.56
N ASN A 28 11.54 7.78 -1.25
CA ASN A 28 12.75 7.80 -0.42
C ASN A 28 13.36 6.39 -0.24
N SER A 29 12.90 5.40 -1.01
CA SER A 29 13.30 3.99 -0.89
C SER A 29 12.95 3.35 0.46
N LYS A 30 11.98 3.91 1.20
CA LYS A 30 11.48 3.32 2.44
C LYS A 30 10.67 2.07 2.10
N TYR A 31 11.02 0.94 2.72
CA TYR A 31 10.34 -0.31 2.48
C TYR A 31 9.02 -0.38 3.26
N ILE A 32 7.97 -0.80 2.57
CA ILE A 32 6.64 -1.04 3.12
C ILE A 32 6.24 -2.46 2.76
N TRP A 33 5.80 -3.25 3.74
CA TRP A 33 5.42 -4.64 3.53
C TRP A 33 4.19 -5.00 4.32
N GLY A 34 3.54 -6.09 3.92
CA GLY A 34 2.43 -6.65 4.68
C GLY A 34 1.59 -7.55 3.82
N GLU A 35 0.31 -7.65 4.12
CA GLU A 35 -0.57 -8.63 3.51
C GLU A 35 -2.00 -8.13 3.29
N CYS A 36 -2.69 -8.82 2.38
CA CYS A 36 -4.12 -8.68 2.14
C CYS A 36 -4.80 -9.99 2.53
N ILE A 37 -5.65 -9.98 3.56
CA ILE A 37 -6.45 -11.13 3.94
C ILE A 37 -7.90 -10.82 3.62
N SER A 38 -8.51 -11.63 2.73
CA SER A 38 -9.79 -11.30 2.09
C SER A 38 -9.66 -9.98 1.32
N ASP A 39 -10.23 -8.92 1.85
CA ASP A 39 -10.28 -7.56 1.33
C ASP A 39 -9.51 -6.58 2.22
N ARG A 40 -8.98 -7.02 3.36
CA ARG A 40 -8.32 -6.15 4.34
C ARG A 40 -6.82 -6.14 4.14
N ILE A 41 -6.26 -4.94 4.03
CA ILE A 41 -4.82 -4.71 3.89
C ILE A 41 -4.26 -4.24 5.22
N GLN A 42 -3.12 -4.83 5.59
CA GLN A 42 -2.31 -4.40 6.74
C GLN A 42 -0.86 -4.32 6.29
N LEU A 43 -0.24 -3.17 6.48
CA LEU A 43 1.14 -2.88 6.09
C LEU A 43 1.91 -2.23 7.24
N TRP A 44 3.23 -2.41 7.18
CA TRP A 44 4.19 -1.85 8.10
C TRP A 44 5.37 -1.30 7.33
N THR A 45 6.03 -0.33 7.96
CA THR A 45 7.29 0.26 7.51
C THR A 45 8.43 -0.14 8.45
N ASP A 46 9.68 0.07 8.01
CA ASP A 46 10.88 -0.17 8.83
C ASP A 46 10.94 0.64 10.14
N ASP A 47 10.24 1.78 10.18
CA ASP A 47 10.10 2.61 11.38
C ASP A 47 8.84 2.31 12.21
N ASN A 48 8.24 1.14 12.03
CA ASN A 48 7.06 0.64 12.77
C ASN A 48 5.79 1.50 12.64
N GLN A 49 5.62 2.23 11.53
CA GLN A 49 4.35 2.88 11.23
C GLN A 49 3.37 1.87 10.64
N TYR A 50 2.14 1.88 11.14
CA TYR A 50 1.08 1.03 10.62
C TYR A 50 0.28 1.74 9.52
N ILE A 51 0.01 1.00 8.44
CA ILE A 51 -0.86 1.45 7.34
C ILE A 51 -1.92 0.37 7.15
N TRP A 52 -3.17 0.78 7.04
CA TRP A 52 -4.31 -0.14 6.94
C TRP A 52 -5.25 0.27 5.82
N GLY A 53 -6.06 -0.67 5.35
CA GLY A 53 -7.12 -0.35 4.40
C GLY A 53 -7.69 -1.57 3.73
N ASN A 54 -8.07 -1.44 2.46
CA ASN A 54 -8.78 -2.48 1.74
C ASN A 54 -8.43 -2.57 0.24
N LEU A 55 -8.61 -3.78 -0.30
CA LEU A 55 -8.48 -4.13 -1.71
C LEU A 55 -9.85 -4.58 -2.25
N GLU A 56 -10.41 -3.82 -3.19
CA GLU A 56 -11.68 -4.17 -3.84
C GLU A 56 -11.56 -3.96 -5.35
N ASN A 57 -11.89 -4.99 -6.14
CA ASN A 57 -11.87 -4.90 -7.62
C ASN A 57 -10.52 -4.42 -8.23
N ASN A 58 -9.40 -4.75 -7.58
CA ASN A 58 -8.03 -4.27 -7.87
C ASN A 58 -7.75 -2.81 -7.47
N GLU A 59 -8.69 -2.09 -6.88
CA GLU A 59 -8.47 -0.78 -6.29
C GLU A 59 -8.00 -0.93 -4.84
N ILE A 60 -7.03 -0.13 -4.46
CA ILE A 60 -6.45 -0.08 -3.12
C ILE A 60 -6.81 1.26 -2.50
N LYS A 61 -7.30 1.21 -1.26
CA LYS A 61 -7.48 2.38 -0.39
C LYS A 61 -6.77 2.10 0.92
N LEU A 62 -5.92 3.01 1.36
CA LEU A 62 -5.16 2.89 2.59
C LEU A 62 -5.15 4.21 3.37
N TRP A 63 -4.87 4.09 4.66
CA TRP A 63 -4.67 5.16 5.60
C TRP A 63 -3.46 4.84 6.49
N ASP A 64 -2.64 5.86 6.77
CA ASP A 64 -1.62 5.77 7.81
C ASP A 64 -2.18 6.21 9.18
N GLU A 65 -1.37 6.13 10.23
CA GLU A 65 -1.75 6.56 11.59
C GLU A 65 -2.07 8.06 11.73
N LYS A 66 -1.73 8.87 10.72
CA LYS A 66 -2.04 10.30 10.65
C LYS A 66 -3.28 10.58 9.79
N GLU A 67 -4.01 9.54 9.40
CA GLU A 67 -5.18 9.61 8.53
C GLU A 67 -4.87 10.17 7.13
N ASN A 68 -3.60 10.08 6.68
CA ASN A 68 -3.28 10.43 5.29
C ASN A 68 -3.85 9.35 4.37
N PHE A 69 -4.63 9.78 3.38
CA PHE A 69 -5.21 8.89 2.40
C PHE A 69 -4.21 8.53 1.31
N ILE A 70 -4.15 7.24 1.00
CA ILE A 70 -3.33 6.66 -0.06
C ILE A 70 -4.24 5.80 -0.93
N PHE A 71 -4.21 5.97 -2.24
CA PHE A 71 -5.08 5.24 -3.15
C PHE A 71 -4.33 4.77 -4.38
N GLY A 72 -4.84 3.74 -5.03
CA GLY A 72 -4.31 3.32 -6.32
C GLY A 72 -4.86 1.97 -6.73
N LYS A 73 -4.05 1.21 -7.46
CA LYS A 73 -4.51 -0.06 -8.03
C LYS A 73 -3.42 -1.08 -8.21
N ILE A 74 -3.86 -2.32 -8.39
CA ILE A 74 -3.05 -3.43 -8.84
C ILE A 74 -3.21 -3.59 -10.35
N ASP A 75 -2.11 -3.38 -11.08
CA ASP A 75 -2.03 -3.61 -12.51
C ASP A 75 -1.64 -5.08 -12.78
N LYS A 76 -2.45 -5.76 -13.61
CA LYS A 76 -2.20 -7.13 -14.08
C LYS A 76 -1.17 -7.16 -15.20
#